data_AF-H8ZX26-F1
#
_entry.id   AF-H8ZX26-F1
#
_cell.length_a   1.000
_cell.length_b   1.000
_cell.length_c   1.000
_cell.angle_alpha   90.00
_cell.angle_beta   90.00
_cell.angle_gamma   90.00
#
_symmetry.space_group_name_H-M   'P 1'
#
loop_
_entity.id
_entity.type
_entity.pdbx_description
1 polymer ?
#
loop_
_entity_poly.entity_id
_entity_poly.type
_entity_poly.pdbx_seq_one_letter_code
_entity_poly.pdbx_strand_id
1 'polypeptide(L)'
;SLGPKGMDKMIQSANGEVIISNDGATILKQMQVNHPAGKMLVEISKSQDVEAGDGTTSVVVLAGSLLDACMTLLNRGIHPSVISDAFQIASEKAEEVMKSISVKLDLKDRESMLKSATTSLNSKVVSQYSSLLAP
;
A
#
# COMPACT_ATOMS: atom_id res chain seq x y z
N SER A 1 7.44 -6.12 -4.86
CA SER A 1 6.30 -6.48 -4.03
C SER A 1 4.95 -6.03 -4.58
N LEU A 2 4.87 -4.96 -5.38
CA LEU A 2 3.60 -4.47 -5.89
C LEU A 2 2.98 -5.40 -6.97
N GLY A 3 1.72 -5.79 -6.77
CA GLY A 3 0.89 -6.53 -7.73
C GLY A 3 1.23 -8.03 -7.88
N PRO A 4 0.51 -8.77 -8.75
CA PRO A 4 0.65 -10.23 -8.92
C PRO A 4 2.00 -10.71 -9.50
N LYS A 5 2.79 -9.78 -10.05
CA LYS A 5 4.16 -10.03 -10.52
C LYS A 5 5.21 -9.50 -9.54
N GLY A 6 4.78 -9.06 -8.36
CA GLY A 6 5.67 -8.62 -7.30
C GLY A 6 6.54 -9.78 -6.83
N MET A 7 7.85 -9.55 -6.76
CA MET A 7 8.79 -10.50 -6.14
C MET A 7 8.77 -10.36 -4.63
N ASP A 8 8.83 -11.50 -3.94
CA ASP A 8 9.06 -11.60 -2.51
C ASP A 8 10.42 -11.00 -2.12
N LYS A 9 10.53 -10.59 -0.87
CA LYS A 9 11.77 -10.07 -0.29
C LYS A 9 12.20 -10.97 0.85
N MET A 10 13.41 -11.51 0.71
CA MET A 10 14.12 -12.20 1.78
C MET A 10 14.87 -11.15 2.60
N ILE A 11 14.59 -11.08 3.89
CA ILE A 11 15.20 -10.18 4.86
C ILE A 11 15.86 -11.03 5.93
N GLN A 12 17.15 -10.79 6.18
CA GLN A 12 17.88 -11.41 7.26
C GLN A 12 18.06 -10.40 8.39
N SER A 13 17.54 -10.75 9.57
CA SER A 13 17.67 -9.97 10.80
C SER A 13 19.06 -10.17 11.42
N ALA A 14 19.46 -9.26 12.31
CA ALA A 14 20.78 -9.29 12.96
C ALA A 14 21.01 -10.53 13.85
N ASN A 15 19.93 -11.17 14.32
CA ASN A 15 19.94 -12.44 15.05
C ASN A 15 20.08 -13.68 14.13
N GLY A 16 20.18 -13.49 12.81
CA GLY A 16 20.26 -14.56 11.82
C GLY A 16 18.92 -15.11 11.34
N GLU A 17 17.79 -14.61 11.86
CA GLU A 17 16.45 -15.00 11.41
C GLU A 17 16.20 -14.53 9.98
N VAL A 18 15.68 -15.44 9.13
CA VAL A 18 15.37 -15.15 7.73
C VAL A 18 13.86 -15.15 7.54
N ILE A 19 13.33 -14.02 7.06
CA ILE A 19 11.91 -13.86 6.75
C ILE A 19 11.78 -13.61 5.25
N ILE A 20 10.89 -14.33 4.59
CA ILE A 20 10.52 -14.10 3.19
C ILE A 20 9.08 -13.59 3.18
N SER A 21 8.87 -12.36 2.69
CA SER A 21 7.53 -11.77 2.64
C SER A 21 7.35 -10.89 1.42
N ASN A 22 6.10 -10.83 0.94
CA ASN A 22 5.65 -9.85 -0.05
C ASN A 22 4.88 -8.68 0.59
N ASP A 23 4.53 -8.79 1.87
CA ASP A 23 3.76 -7.76 2.55
C ASP A 23 4.65 -6.54 2.90
N GLY A 24 4.22 -5.37 2.46
CA GLY A 24 4.96 -4.11 2.61
C GLY A 24 5.17 -3.73 4.07
N ALA A 25 4.15 -3.93 4.92
CA ALA A 25 4.24 -3.60 6.34
C ALA A 25 5.25 -4.50 7.06
N THR A 26 5.20 -5.81 6.79
CA THR A 26 6.17 -6.78 7.30
C THR A 26 7.59 -6.45 6.86
N ILE A 27 7.80 -6.15 5.57
CA ILE A 27 9.11 -5.78 5.02
C ILE A 27 9.65 -4.55 5.74
N LEU A 28 8.85 -3.49 5.83
CA LEU A 28 9.25 -2.20 6.41
C LEU A 28 9.48 -2.26 7.92
N LYS A 29 8.76 -3.14 8.64
CA LYS A 29 8.96 -3.37 10.07
C LYS A 29 10.31 -4.04 10.38
N GLN A 30 10.76 -4.94 9.51
CA GLN A 30 12.02 -5.67 9.67
C GLN A 30 13.23 -4.86 9.16
N MET A 31 13.01 -3.91 8.26
CA MET A 31 14.06 -3.00 7.81
C MET A 31 14.44 -1.98 8.90
N GLN A 32 15.73 -1.89 9.21
CA GLN A 32 16.25 -0.85 10.11
C GLN A 32 16.35 0.49 9.37
N VAL A 33 15.29 1.31 9.46
CA VAL A 33 15.26 2.63 8.84
C VAL A 33 15.66 3.72 9.83
N ASN A 34 16.87 4.26 9.65
CA ASN A 34 17.40 5.31 10.54
C ASN A 34 16.89 6.71 10.19
N HIS A 35 16.63 6.98 8.90
CA HIS A 35 16.22 8.31 8.45
C HIS A 35 14.81 8.66 8.95
N PRO A 36 14.58 9.84 9.58
CA PRO A 36 13.27 10.22 10.10
C PRO A 36 12.14 10.16 9.06
N ALA A 37 12.37 10.67 7.85
CA ALA A 37 11.38 10.57 6.77
C ALA A 37 11.09 9.12 6.35
N GLY A 38 12.10 8.24 6.45
CA GLY A 38 11.89 6.82 6.19
C GLY A 38 11.05 6.15 7.29
N LYS A 39 11.22 6.55 8.55
CA LYS A 39 10.35 6.11 9.64
C LYS A 39 8.89 6.53 9.42
N MET A 40 8.65 7.73 8.87
CA MET A 40 7.29 8.15 8.51
C MET A 40 6.66 7.23 7.47
N LEU A 41 7.41 6.77 6.45
CA LEU A 41 6.91 5.80 5.47
C LEU A 41 6.58 4.44 6.09
N VAL A 42 7.38 3.99 7.06
CA VAL A 42 7.10 2.78 7.84
C VAL A 42 5.78 2.92 8.60
N GLU A 43 5.56 4.05 9.27
CA GLU A 43 4.32 4.30 10.02
C GLU A 43 3.09 4.38 9.11
N ILE A 44 3.18 5.04 7.95
CA ILE A 44 2.08 5.08 6.97
C ILE A 44 1.71 3.66 6.52
N SER A 45 2.69 2.81 6.23
CA SER A 45 2.43 1.41 5.85
C SER A 45 1.76 0.61 6.97
N LYS A 46 2.12 0.85 8.23
CA LYS A 46 1.50 0.19 9.38
C LYS A 46 0.06 0.66 9.60
N SER A 47 -0.21 1.96 9.48
CA SER A 47 -1.56 2.50 9.59
C SER A 47 -2.47 1.91 8.51
N GLN A 48 -1.97 1.74 7.28
CA GLN A 48 -2.71 1.08 6.20
C GLN A 48 -3.04 -0.39 6.52
N ASP A 49 -2.10 -1.11 7.13
CA ASP A 49 -2.30 -2.51 7.56
C ASP A 49 -3.37 -2.61 8.65
N VAL A 50 -3.38 -1.69 9.62
CA VAL A 50 -4.36 -1.67 10.73
C VAL A 50 -5.76 -1.31 10.25
N GLU A 51 -5.90 -0.29 9.39
CA GLU A 51 -7.21 0.22 8.98
C GLU A 51 -7.83 -0.60 7.84
N ALA A 52 -7.04 -1.01 6.84
CA ALA A 52 -7.54 -1.68 5.65
C ALA A 52 -7.08 -3.14 5.51
N GLY A 53 -5.91 -3.49 6.07
CA GLY A 53 -5.33 -4.84 5.96
C GLY A 53 -4.82 -5.22 4.56
N ASP A 54 -4.85 -4.31 3.60
CA ASP A 54 -4.33 -4.48 2.23
C ASP A 54 -3.77 -3.15 1.69
N GLY A 55 -2.92 -3.23 0.66
CA GLY A 55 -2.35 -2.05 0.00
C GLY A 55 -1.16 -1.42 0.73
N THR A 56 -0.58 -2.11 1.71
CA THR A 56 0.60 -1.66 2.49
C THR A 56 1.79 -1.27 1.61
N THR A 57 2.01 -2.00 0.51
CA THR A 57 3.05 -1.64 -0.48
C THR A 57 2.61 -0.43 -1.32
N SER A 58 1.35 -0.39 -1.74
CA SER A 58 0.82 0.63 -2.65
C SER A 58 0.87 2.03 -2.03
N VAL A 59 0.53 2.16 -0.74
CA VAL A 59 0.53 3.46 -0.06
C VAL A 59 1.93 4.08 0.02
N VAL A 60 2.96 3.24 0.21
CA VAL A 60 4.36 3.68 0.28
C VAL A 60 4.87 4.11 -1.09
N VAL A 61 4.53 3.36 -2.14
CA VAL A 61 4.86 3.72 -3.53
C VAL A 61 4.18 5.03 -3.91
N LEU A 62 2.89 5.20 -3.58
CA LEU A 62 2.14 6.42 -3.84
C LEU A 62 2.76 7.62 -3.12
N ALA A 63 3.10 7.49 -1.83
CA ALA A 63 3.76 8.54 -1.08
C ALA A 63 5.10 8.95 -1.72
N GLY A 64 5.91 7.98 -2.15
CA GLY A 64 7.16 8.25 -2.87
C GLY A 64 6.94 9.03 -4.18
N SER A 65 5.98 8.63 -5.00
CA SER A 65 5.65 9.32 -6.24
C SER A 65 5.10 10.74 -6.02
N LEU A 66 4.28 10.94 -4.99
CA LEU A 66 3.77 12.28 -4.62
C LEU A 66 4.90 13.19 -4.14
N LEU A 67 5.86 12.67 -3.35
CA LEU A 67 7.03 13.43 -2.92
C LEU A 67 7.94 13.83 -4.09
N ASP A 68 8.11 12.95 -5.08
CA ASP A 68 8.88 13.26 -6.29
C ASP A 68 8.20 14.36 -7.14
N ALA A 69 6.87 14.30 -7.25
CA ALA A 69 6.07 15.37 -7.87
C ALA A 69 6.19 16.70 -7.10
N CYS A 70 6.16 16.66 -5.76
CA CYS A 70 6.39 17.83 -4.91
C CYS A 70 7.75 18.46 -5.18
N MET A 71 8.81 17.65 -5.34
CA MET A 71 10.16 18.16 -5.60
C MET A 71 10.20 19.03 -6.87
N THR A 72 9.46 18.63 -7.90
CA THR A 72 9.33 19.42 -9.14
C THR A 72 8.64 20.77 -8.89
N LEU A 73 7.62 20.82 -8.03
CA LEU A 73 6.89 22.04 -7.69
C LEU A 73 7.72 22.98 -6.79
N LEU A 74 8.45 22.42 -5.83
CA LEU A 74 9.38 23.16 -4.97
C LEU A 74 10.49 23.81 -5.79
N ASN A 75 11.06 23.09 -6.76
CA ASN A 75 12.08 23.63 -7.67
C ASN A 75 11.56 24.79 -8.54
N ARG A 76 10.24 24.92 -8.72
CA ARG A 76 9.60 26.05 -9.41
C ARG A 76 9.29 27.22 -8.47
N GLY A 77 9.69 27.14 -7.21
CA GLY A 77 9.48 28.18 -6.21
C GLY A 77 8.07 28.20 -5.59
N ILE A 78 7.28 27.13 -5.75
CA ILE A 78 5.96 27.05 -5.12
C ILE A 78 6.15 26.77 -3.63
N HIS A 79 5.46 27.54 -2.79
CA HIS A 79 5.56 27.41 -1.33
C HIS A 79 5.01 26.05 -0.85
N PRO A 80 5.72 25.32 0.05
CA PRO A 80 5.30 23.99 0.51
C PRO A 80 3.85 23.92 1.04
N SER A 81 3.40 24.94 1.77
CA SER A 81 2.02 25.00 2.27
C SER A 81 0.97 24.97 1.17
N VAL A 82 1.23 25.66 0.05
CA VAL A 82 0.31 25.67 -1.10
C VAL A 82 0.22 24.28 -1.72
N ILE A 83 1.33 23.55 -1.78
CA ILE A 83 1.36 22.17 -2.29
C ILE A 83 0.56 21.25 -1.36
N SER A 84 0.75 21.41 -0.05
CA SER A 84 0.01 20.66 0.97
C SER A 84 -1.51 20.88 0.85
N ASP A 85 -1.95 22.13 0.77
CA ASP A 85 -3.37 22.49 0.63
C ASP A 85 -3.95 21.94 -0.68
N ALA A 86 -3.19 22.01 -1.77
CA ALA A 86 -3.60 21.47 -3.06
C ALA A 86 -3.75 19.93 -3.02
N PHE A 87 -2.88 19.22 -2.30
CA PHE A 87 -2.99 17.77 -2.11
C PHE A 87 -4.21 17.39 -1.28
N GLN A 88 -4.57 18.18 -0.26
CA GLN A 88 -5.80 17.96 0.50
C GLN A 88 -7.04 18.05 -0.42
N ILE A 89 -7.13 19.10 -1.23
CA ILE A 89 -8.21 19.29 -2.20
C ILE A 89 -8.23 18.15 -3.24
N ALA A 90 -7.06 17.75 -3.74
CA ALA A 90 -6.95 16.66 -4.71
C ALA A 90 -7.38 15.31 -4.10
N SER A 91 -7.06 15.07 -2.83
CA SER A 91 -7.47 13.86 -2.11
C SER A 91 -8.98 13.77 -1.97
N GLU A 92 -9.63 14.86 -1.55
CA GLU A 92 -11.10 14.95 -1.45
C GLU A 92 -11.75 14.68 -2.81
N LYS A 93 -11.21 15.27 -3.88
CA LYS A 93 -11.74 15.04 -5.22
C LYS A 93 -11.53 13.61 -5.70
N ALA A 94 -10.38 13.00 -5.39
CA ALA A 94 -10.12 11.60 -5.71
C ALA A 94 -11.11 10.67 -5.01
N GLU A 95 -11.45 10.95 -3.74
CA GLU A 95 -12.45 10.18 -2.99
C GLU A 95 -13.85 10.26 -3.63
N GLU A 96 -14.27 11.45 -4.08
CA GLU A 96 -15.53 11.61 -4.82
C GLU A 96 -15.57 10.75 -6.09
N VAL A 97 -14.48 10.78 -6.87
CA VAL A 97 -14.37 9.99 -8.10
C VAL A 97 -14.40 8.49 -7.78
N MET A 98 -13.66 8.04 -6.76
CA MET A 98 -13.66 6.64 -6.32
C MET A 98 -15.06 6.17 -5.90
N LYS A 99 -15.82 7.01 -5.20
CA LYS A 99 -17.22 6.71 -4.84
C LYS A 99 -18.11 6.61 -6.08
N SER A 100 -17.91 7.49 -7.07
CA SER A 100 -18.73 7.50 -8.29
C SER A 100 -18.55 6.26 -9.17
N ILE A 101 -17.36 5.66 -9.16
CA ILE A 101 -17.05 4.42 -9.91
C ILE A 101 -17.22 3.15 -9.07
N SER A 102 -17.52 3.28 -7.78
CA SER A 102 -17.68 2.14 -6.88
C SER A 102 -18.91 1.31 -7.24
N VAL A 103 -18.73 -0.01 -7.29
CA VAL A 103 -19.84 -0.95 -7.50
C VAL A 103 -20.19 -1.55 -6.14
N LYS A 104 -21.41 -1.29 -5.68
CA LYS A 104 -21.90 -1.85 -4.41
C LYS A 104 -22.07 -3.36 -4.56
N LEU A 105 -21.53 -4.10 -3.61
CA LEU A 105 -21.66 -5.55 -3.51
C LEU A 105 -22.66 -5.92 -2.43
N ASP A 106 -23.50 -6.92 -2.71
CA ASP A 106 -24.31 -7.58 -1.69
C ASP A 106 -23.44 -8.60 -0.95
N LEU A 107 -23.39 -8.51 0.37
CA LEU A 107 -22.61 -9.43 1.21
C LEU A 107 -23.15 -10.87 1.17
N LYS A 108 -24.37 -11.07 0.68
CA LYS A 108 -24.94 -12.41 0.45
C LYS A 108 -24.46 -13.04 -0.87
N ASP A 109 -23.90 -12.25 -1.78
CA ASP A 109 -23.32 -12.75 -3.02
C ASP A 109 -21.93 -13.35 -2.75
N ARG A 110 -21.94 -14.64 -2.42
CA ARG A 110 -20.72 -15.41 -2.15
C ARG A 110 -19.74 -15.41 -3.32
N GLU A 111 -20.23 -15.41 -4.56
CA GLU A 111 -19.36 -15.49 -5.75
C GLU A 111 -18.51 -14.22 -5.89
N SER A 112 -19.14 -13.06 -5.77
CA SER A 112 -18.43 -11.78 -5.83
C SER A 112 -17.49 -11.55 -4.64
N MET A 113 -17.88 -12.01 -3.45
CA MET A 113 -17.02 -11.96 -2.26
C MET A 113 -15.77 -12.85 -2.43
N LEU A 114 -15.95 -14.08 -2.91
CA LEU A 114 -14.84 -14.99 -3.23
C LEU A 114 -13.90 -14.38 -4.26
N LYS A 115 -14.43 -13.82 -5.34
CA LYS A 115 -13.64 -13.18 -6.40
C LYS A 115 -12.77 -12.04 -5.85
N SER A 116 -13.30 -11.24 -4.93
CA SER A 116 -12.58 -10.16 -4.27
C SER A 116 -11.44 -10.70 -3.39
N ALA A 117 -11.73 -11.69 -2.54
CA ALA A 117 -10.74 -12.33 -1.67
C ALA A 117 -9.61 -13.02 -2.46
N THR A 118 -9.96 -13.78 -3.51
CA THR A 118 -8.99 -14.44 -4.40
C THR A 118 -8.09 -13.40 -5.07
N THR A 119 -8.64 -12.26 -5.50
CA THR A 119 -7.85 -11.19 -6.14
C THR A 119 -6.79 -10.62 -5.20
N SER A 120 -7.14 -10.33 -3.94
CA SER A 120 -6.16 -9.87 -2.94
C SER A 120 -5.10 -10.93 -2.60
N LEU A 121 -5.45 -12.23 -2.61
CA LEU A 121 -4.50 -13.32 -2.33
C LEU A 121 -3.56 -13.64 -3.50
N ASN A 122 -3.93 -13.31 -4.74
CA ASN A 122 -3.17 -13.67 -5.94
C ASN A 122 -1.78 -13.02 -6.03
N SER A 123 -1.50 -11.98 -5.25
CA SER A 123 -0.16 -11.37 -5.16
C SER A 123 0.76 -12.06 -4.15
N LYS A 124 0.25 -12.99 -3.34
CA LYS A 124 1.02 -13.68 -2.29
C LYS A 124 1.52 -15.04 -2.76
N VAL A 125 2.49 -15.61 -2.04
CA VAL A 125 3.04 -16.98 -2.29
C VAL A 125 1.94 -18.03 -2.36
N VAL A 126 0.83 -17.81 -1.66
CA VAL A 126 -0.35 -18.69 -1.65
C VAL A 126 -1.26 -18.54 -2.88
N SER A 127 -0.86 -17.78 -3.90
CA SER A 127 -1.66 -17.55 -5.11
C SER A 127 -2.15 -18.82 -5.80
N GLN A 128 -1.37 -19.90 -5.78
CA GLN A 128 -1.75 -21.21 -6.33
C GLN A 128 -2.88 -21.91 -5.55
N TYR A 129 -3.09 -21.52 -4.29
CA TYR A 129 -4.10 -22.07 -3.38
C TYR A 129 -5.17 -21.03 -3.02
N SER A 130 -5.22 -19.90 -3.74
CA SER A 130 -6.13 -18.79 -3.46
C SER A 130 -7.61 -19.18 -3.51
N SER A 131 -7.97 -20.15 -4.35
CA SER A 131 -9.33 -20.71 -4.43
C SER A 131 -9.72 -21.59 -3.25
N LEU A 132 -8.73 -22.20 -2.56
CA LEU A 132 -8.94 -23.04 -1.38
C LEU A 132 -8.95 -22.22 -0.08
N LEU A 133 -8.16 -21.14 -0.05
CA LEU A 133 -7.97 -20.28 1.13
C LEU A 133 -8.94 -19.10 1.17
N ALA A 134 -9.67 -18.81 0.08
CA ALA A 134 -10.74 -17.83 0.09
C ALA A 134 -11.95 -18.38 0.88
N PRO A 135 -12.49 -17.61 1.86
CA PRO A 135 -13.53 -18.08 2.80
C PRO A 135 -14.94 -18.23 2.19
#